data_AF-A0A967GH21-F1
#
_entry.id   AF-A0A967GH21-F1
#
_cell.length_a   1.000
_cell.length_b   1.000
_cell.length_c   1.000
_cell.angle_alpha   90.00
_cell.angle_beta   90.00
_cell.angle_gamma   90.00
#
_symmetry.space_group_name_H-M   'P 1'
#
loop_
_entity.id
_entity.type
_entity.pdbx_description
1 polymer ?
#
loop_
_entity_poly.entity_id
_entity_poly.type
_entity_poly.pdbx_seq_one_letter_code
_entity_poly.pdbx_strand_id
1 'polypeptide(L)' 'AQVPVCVHRIVQKHPITGRKCLFVNEGHAINIVEMPDEEGRALLAELCAHAIKPE' A
#
# COMPACT_ATOMS: atom_id res chain seq x y z
N ALA A 1 7.25 -20.34 -1.98
CA ALA A 1 5.89 -20.29 -2.59
C ALA A 1 5.79 -19.00 -3.38
N GLN A 2 5.25 -19.03 -4.60
CA GLN A 2 5.09 -17.84 -5.44
C GLN A 2 3.74 -17.22 -5.11
N VAL A 3 3.73 -15.97 -4.63
CA VAL A 3 2.49 -15.24 -4.31
C VAL A 3 1.96 -14.66 -5.63
N PRO A 4 0.70 -14.93 -6.01
CA PRO A 4 0.13 -14.36 -7.23
C PRO A 4 -0.02 -12.84 -7.09
N VAL A 5 0.11 -12.13 -8.21
CA VAL A 5 -0.15 -10.69 -8.26
C VAL A 5 -1.66 -10.47 -8.13
N CYS A 6 -2.07 -9.70 -7.12
CA CYS A 6 -3.47 -9.37 -6.83
C CYS A 6 -3.63 -7.87 -6.61
N VAL A 7 -4.79 -7.35 -7.00
CA VAL A 7 -5.14 -5.94 -6.77
C VAL A 7 -5.82 -5.80 -5.41
N HIS A 8 -5.28 -4.92 -4.57
CA HIS A 8 -5.84 -4.60 -3.26
C HIS A 8 -6.08 -3.09 -3.13
N ARG A 9 -7.00 -2.72 -2.23
CA ARG A 9 -7.23 -1.31 -1.87
C ARG A 9 -6.07 -0.79 -1.02
N ILE A 10 -5.54 0.39 -1.36
CA ILE A 10 -4.50 1.09 -0.57
C ILE A 10 -5.00 1.41 0.84
N VAL A 11 -6.29 1.75 1.00
CA VAL A 11 -6.93 1.96 2.30
C VAL A 11 -8.01 0.92 2.52
N GLN A 12 -7.85 0.13 3.58
CA GLN A 12 -8.80 -0.89 4.01
C GLN A 12 -9.42 -0.55 5.36
N LYS A 13 -10.62 -1.07 5.61
CA LYS A 13 -11.21 -1.06 6.96
C LYS A 13 -10.77 -2.32 7.69
N HIS A 14 -10.26 -2.16 8.90
CA HIS A 14 -9.92 -3.28 9.75
C HIS A 14 -11.20 -4.09 10.06
N PRO A 15 -11.21 -5.41 9.85
CA PRO A 15 -12.45 -6.22 9.92
C PRO A 15 -13.09 -6.22 11.31
N ILE A 16 -12.29 -6.11 12.37
CA ILE A 16 -12.77 -6.09 13.75
C ILE A 16 -13.08 -4.66 14.22
N THR A 17 -12.11 -3.74 14.18
CA THR A 17 -12.27 -2.40 14.74
C THR A 17 -12.97 -1.39 13.82
N GLY A 18 -13.15 -1.71 12.53
CA GLY A 18 -13.75 -0.81 11.54
C GLY A 18 -12.89 0.41 11.16
N ARG A 19 -11.76 0.63 11.84
CA ARG A 19 -10.85 1.75 11.57
C ARG A 19 -10.20 1.61 10.21
N LYS A 20 -9.96 2.74 9.55
CA LYS A 20 -9.22 2.77 8.29
C LYS A 20 -7.73 2.56 8.57
N CYS A 21 -7.10 1.72 7.78
CA CYS A 21 -5.67 1.44 7.84
C CYS A 21 -5.09 1.48 6.43
N LEU A 22 -3.83 1.92 6.35
CA LEU A 22 -3.03 1.85 5.14
C LEU A 22 -2.60 0.39 4.92
N PHE A 23 -2.92 -0.18 3.76
CA PHE A 23 -2.61 -1.55 3.37
C PHE A 23 -1.57 -1.55 2.24
N VAL A 24 -0.38 -1.04 2.55
CA VAL A 24 0.77 -1.02 1.64
C VAL A 24 2.01 -1.45 2.39
N ASN A 25 2.94 -2.11 1.69
CA ASN A 25 4.23 -2.47 2.22
C ASN A 25 5.29 -2.49 1.11
N GLU A 26 6.51 -2.10 1.43
CA GLU A 26 7.62 -1.98 0.47
C GLU A 26 7.93 -3.30 -0.26
N GLY A 27 7.76 -4.44 0.43
CA GLY A 27 8.07 -5.75 -0.13
C GLY A 27 7.03 -6.37 -1.09
N HIS A 28 5.80 -5.86 -1.15
CA HIS A 28 4.75 -6.44 -2.00
C HIS A 28 3.97 -5.44 -2.85
N ALA A 29 3.95 -4.15 -2.48
CA ALA A 29 3.28 -3.14 -3.28
C ALA A 29 4.16 -2.76 -4.48
N ILE A 30 3.79 -3.22 -5.68
CA ILE A 30 4.60 -3.06 -6.90
C ILE A 30 4.21 -1.80 -7.68
N ASN A 31 2.91 -1.54 -7.80
CA ASN A 31 2.35 -0.43 -8.57
C ASN A 31 0.96 -0.02 -8.03
N ILE A 32 0.52 1.19 -8.41
CA ILE A 32 -0.84 1.68 -8.17
C ILE A 32 -1.61 1.58 -9.49
N VAL A 33 -2.75 0.90 -9.47
CA VAL A 33 -3.61 0.75 -10.66
C VAL A 33 -4.12 2.12 -11.09
N GLU A 34 -4.17 2.36 -12.40
CA GLU A 34 -4.61 3.63 -13.03
C GLU A 34 -3.68 4.83 -12.80
N MET A 35 -2.47 4.62 -12.29
CA MET A 35 -1.43 5.64 -12.21
C MET A 35 -0.22 5.30 -13.10
N PRO A 36 0.50 6.30 -13.63
CA PRO A 36 1.80 6.07 -14.25
C PRO A 36 2.77 5.39 -13.27
N ASP A 37 3.60 4.48 -13.77
CA ASP A 37 4.49 3.68 -12.91
C ASP A 37 5.42 4.53 -12.04
N GLU A 38 5.96 5.62 -12.58
CA GLU A 38 6.86 6.53 -11.85
C GLU A 38 6.13 7.25 -10.71
N GLU A 39 4.97 7.84 -11.01
CA GLU A 39 4.13 8.54 -10.03
C GLU A 39 3.62 7.58 -8.95
N GLY A 40 3.19 6.38 -9.35
CA GLY A 40 2.71 5.35 -8.44
C GLY A 40 3.80 4.87 -7.49
N ARG A 41 5.03 4.67 -7.98
CA ARG A 41 6.18 4.29 -7.16
C ARG A 41 6.57 5.40 -6.18
N ALA A 42 6.58 6.65 -6.62
CA ALA A 42 6.88 7.79 -5.76
C ALA A 42 5.87 7.88 -4.60
N LEU A 43 4.57 7.75 -4.90
CA LEU A 43 3.52 7.77 -3.88
C LEU A 43 3.60 6.56 -2.94
N LEU A 44 3.86 5.36 -3.45
CA LEU A 44 4.05 4.16 -2.61
C LEU A 44 5.22 4.32 -1.64
N ALA A 45 6.33 4.91 -2.10
CA ALA A 45 7.50 5.16 -1.27
C ALA A 45 7.17 6.17 -0.15
N GLU A 46 6.45 7.24 -0.45
CA GLU A 46 6.01 8.22 0.55
C GLU A 46 5.09 7.58 1.60
N LEU A 47 4.12 6.77 1.15
CA LEU A 47 3.18 6.07 2.03
C LEU A 47 3.89 5.06 2.94
N CYS A 48 4.84 4.29 2.41
CA CYS A 48 5.65 3.37 3.21
C CYS A 48 6.53 4.12 4.23
N ALA A 49 7.16 5.22 3.81
CA ALA A 49 7.96 6.06 4.69
C ALA A 49 7.09 6.68 5.80
N HIS A 50 5.87 7.12 5.49
CA HIS A 50 4.93 7.63 6.49
C HIS A 50 4.52 6.57 7.50
N ALA A 51 4.30 5.32 7.07
CA ALA A 51 3.88 4.23 7.94
C ALA A 51 4.92 3.83 9.01
N ILE A 52 6.21 4.14 8.79
CA ILE A 52 7.30 3.85 9.73
C ILE A 52 7.77 5.08 10.53
N LYS A 53 7.18 6.26 10.30
CA LYS A 53 7.55 7.46 11.05
C LYS A 53 7.17 7.27 12.52
N PRO A 54 8.08 7.56 13.46
CA PRO A 54 7.70 7.70 14.86
C PRO A 54 6.74 8.89 15.00
N GLU A 55 5.71 8.72 15.84
CA GLU A 55 4.72 9.76 16.18
C GLU A 55 5.33 10.86 17.06
#